data_AF-A0A158SPR2-F1
#
_entry.id   AF-A0A158SPR2-F1
#
_cell.length_a   1.000
_cell.length_b   1.000
_cell.length_c   1.000
_cell.angle_alpha   90.00
_cell.angle_beta   90.00
_cell.angle_gamma   90.00
#
_symmetry.space_group_name_H-M   'P 1'
#
loop_
_entity.id
_entity.type
_entity.pdbx_description
1 polymer ?
#
loop_
_entity_poly.entity_id
_entity_poly.type
_entity_poly.pdbx_seq_one_letter_code
_entity_poly.pdbx_strand_id
1 'polypeptide(L)'
;MTALCHLLGDWRGTLPTDGAMIERKWDGWRCLRFHGIDEKPHLFTRQGQPIHGCDHIARRLAAIEEVAGEKLFIDGELVVDGTLAATKAWAEGGWRRGGERGVFHAFDAMPYREWQAGGSDTPLIERKAWLKELLEASEPEDDGWTWAPGSRGALTPTAVQLVTDEWAFTESDVVDMVRRVWAEDGEGVVIKRAESPYRRSRTDAWLKVKAENMHKWARRPIAA
;
A
#
# COMPACT_ATOMS: atom_id res chain seq x y z
N MET A 1 -9.68 -17.92 11.30
CA MET A 1 -9.38 -16.51 11.60
C MET A 1 -9.40 -15.73 10.30
N THR A 2 -10.18 -14.65 10.24
CA THR A 2 -10.19 -13.71 9.11
C THR A 2 -8.86 -12.93 9.11
N ALA A 3 -8.26 -12.69 7.95
CA ALA A 3 -7.03 -11.90 7.89
C ALA A 3 -7.28 -10.46 8.37
N LEU A 4 -6.24 -9.66 8.59
CA LEU A 4 -6.41 -8.23 8.88
C LEU A 4 -6.56 -7.38 7.61
N CYS A 5 -6.15 -7.92 6.46
CA CYS A 5 -6.15 -7.19 5.20
C CYS A 5 -6.41 -8.14 4.02
N HIS A 6 -6.62 -7.56 2.83
CA HIS A 6 -6.71 -8.27 1.57
C HIS A 6 -5.37 -8.92 1.22
N LEU A 7 -5.39 -10.17 0.76
CA LEU A 7 -4.20 -10.94 0.41
C LEU A 7 -4.14 -11.26 -1.08
N LEU A 8 -2.94 -11.11 -1.63
CA LEU A 8 -2.63 -11.34 -3.05
C LEU A 8 -2.62 -12.82 -3.43
N GLY A 9 -3.33 -13.20 -4.48
CA GLY A 9 -3.13 -14.46 -5.23
C GLY A 9 -1.87 -14.45 -6.10
N ASP A 10 -1.62 -15.54 -6.82
CA ASP A 10 -0.58 -15.61 -7.86
C ASP A 10 -1.21 -15.43 -9.23
N TRP A 11 -0.67 -14.54 -10.06
CA TRP A 11 -1.08 -14.45 -11.46
C TRP A 11 -0.67 -15.69 -12.24
N ARG A 12 -1.53 -16.13 -13.17
CA ARG A 12 -1.36 -17.35 -13.96
C ARG A 12 -1.40 -17.11 -15.48
N GLY A 13 -1.20 -15.86 -15.91
CA GLY A 13 -1.12 -15.53 -17.33
C GLY A 13 -2.47 -15.25 -17.99
N THR A 14 -3.44 -14.71 -17.24
CA THR A 14 -4.75 -14.31 -17.77
C THR A 14 -5.19 -12.99 -17.15
N LEU A 15 -5.75 -12.09 -17.95
CA LEU A 15 -6.42 -10.87 -17.48
C LEU A 15 -7.95 -10.95 -17.66
N PRO A 16 -8.72 -10.17 -16.88
CA PRO A 16 -10.14 -9.96 -17.17
C PRO A 16 -10.31 -9.14 -18.46
N THR A 17 -11.46 -9.30 -19.14
CA THR A 17 -11.70 -8.76 -20.49
C THR A 17 -11.83 -7.24 -20.55
N ASP A 18 -12.21 -6.62 -19.44
CA ASP A 18 -12.32 -5.18 -19.21
C ASP A 18 -10.98 -4.52 -18.83
N GLY A 19 -9.91 -5.31 -18.76
CA GLY A 19 -8.59 -4.87 -18.32
C GLY A 19 -8.46 -4.83 -16.80
N ALA A 20 -7.24 -4.56 -16.33
CA ALA A 20 -6.92 -4.49 -14.92
C ALA A 20 -5.99 -3.33 -14.62
N MET A 21 -6.11 -2.81 -13.40
CA MET A 21 -5.15 -1.86 -12.84
C MET A 21 -3.89 -2.64 -12.46
N ILE A 22 -2.72 -2.12 -12.78
CA ILE A 22 -1.46 -2.71 -12.34
C ILE A 22 -0.63 -1.66 -11.61
N GLU A 23 -0.11 -2.06 -10.45
CA GLU A 23 0.69 -1.23 -9.58
C GLU A 23 2.09 -1.84 -9.38
N ARG A 24 3.10 -1.01 -9.11
CA ARG A 24 4.39 -1.49 -8.60
C ARG A 24 4.17 -2.23 -7.29
N LYS A 25 4.76 -3.42 -7.17
CA LYS A 25 4.86 -4.11 -5.89
C LYS A 25 6.06 -3.55 -5.13
N TRP A 26 5.79 -2.75 -4.12
CA TRP A 26 6.81 -2.21 -3.22
C TRP A 26 7.41 -3.32 -2.35
N ASP A 27 8.73 -3.33 -2.24
CA ASP A 27 9.52 -4.32 -1.49
C ASP A 27 9.75 -3.83 -0.07
N GLY A 28 8.74 -4.02 0.78
CA GLY A 28 8.73 -3.50 2.14
C GLY A 28 7.99 -4.40 3.11
N TRP A 29 7.45 -3.79 4.16
CA TRP A 29 6.59 -4.46 5.11
C TRP A 29 5.17 -3.95 4.99
N ARG A 30 4.23 -4.88 4.75
CA ARG A 30 2.79 -4.60 4.81
C ARG A 30 2.46 -3.83 6.10
N CYS A 31 1.96 -2.62 5.92
CA CYS A 31 1.69 -1.66 6.98
C CYS A 31 0.22 -1.26 6.91
N LEU A 32 -0.50 -1.55 7.99
CA LEU A 32 -1.92 -1.32 8.12
C LEU A 32 -2.13 -0.17 9.09
N ARG A 33 -2.84 0.87 8.67
CA ARG A 33 -3.26 1.95 9.55
C ARG A 33 -4.70 1.72 9.97
N PHE A 34 -4.94 1.56 11.28
CA PHE A 34 -6.29 1.50 11.85
C PHE A 34 -6.26 1.81 13.35
N HIS A 35 -7.44 1.91 13.96
CA HIS A 35 -7.57 2.14 15.40
C HIS A 35 -7.44 0.81 16.18
N GLY A 36 -6.49 0.76 17.12
CA GLY A 36 -6.31 -0.40 17.99
C GLY A 36 -7.46 -0.62 18.97
N ILE A 37 -7.35 -1.67 19.79
CA ILE A 37 -8.32 -1.95 20.87
C ILE A 37 -8.37 -0.82 21.90
N ASP A 38 -7.29 -0.03 22.01
CA ASP A 38 -7.21 1.18 22.82
C ASP A 38 -7.89 2.40 22.17
N GLU A 39 -8.60 2.19 21.05
CA GLU A 39 -9.26 3.21 20.22
C GLU A 39 -8.30 4.26 19.64
N LYS A 40 -6.99 4.01 19.72
CA LYS A 40 -5.98 4.95 19.22
C LYS A 40 -5.50 4.56 17.83
N PRO A 41 -5.20 5.54 16.99
CA PRO A 41 -4.59 5.31 15.69
C PRO A 41 -3.19 4.70 15.82
N HIS A 42 -2.95 3.55 15.17
CA HIS A 42 -1.61 2.93 15.14
C HIS A 42 -1.29 2.32 13.77
N LEU A 43 0.00 2.06 13.56
CA LEU A 43 0.51 1.28 12.44
C LEU A 43 0.73 -0.17 12.88
N PHE A 44 0.26 -1.11 12.07
CA PHE A 44 0.36 -2.53 12.36
C PHE A 44 0.93 -3.31 11.19
N THR A 45 1.63 -4.40 11.48
CA THR A 45 1.98 -5.40 10.47
C THR A 45 0.72 -6.15 10.01
N ARG A 46 0.85 -6.94 8.95
CA ARG A 46 -0.19 -7.88 8.49
C ARG A 46 -0.72 -8.82 9.60
N GLN A 47 0.10 -9.15 10.60
CA GLN A 47 -0.28 -10.01 11.73
C GLN A 47 -0.75 -9.23 12.97
N GLY A 48 -0.90 -7.91 12.86
CA GLY A 48 -1.40 -7.06 13.95
C GLY A 48 -0.35 -6.70 14.99
N GLN A 49 0.94 -6.81 14.67
CA GLN A 49 2.00 -6.34 15.56
C GLN A 49 2.21 -4.83 15.35
N PRO A 50 2.33 -4.02 16.41
CA PRO A 50 2.55 -2.59 16.27
C PRO A 50 3.90 -2.30 15.59
N ILE A 51 3.92 -1.26 14.75
CA ILE A 51 5.12 -0.74 14.09
C ILE A 51 5.48 0.59 14.75
N HIS A 52 6.75 0.75 15.13
CA HIS A 52 7.27 1.92 15.83
C HIS A 52 8.31 2.68 14.97
N GLY A 53 8.69 3.89 15.40
CA GLY A 53 9.71 4.70 14.72
C GLY A 53 9.25 5.29 13.37
N CYS A 54 7.94 5.49 13.24
CA CYS A 54 7.26 5.96 12.02
C CYS A 54 6.28 7.10 12.35
N ASP A 55 6.61 7.94 13.33
CA ASP A 55 5.67 8.93 13.85
C ASP A 55 5.35 10.03 12.81
N HIS A 56 6.27 10.35 11.90
CA HIS A 56 5.97 11.22 10.74
C HIS A 56 4.89 10.65 9.83
N ILE A 57 4.91 9.34 9.58
CA ILE A 57 3.88 8.63 8.82
C ILE A 57 2.56 8.70 9.59
N ALA A 58 2.58 8.42 10.89
CA ALA A 58 1.38 8.48 11.72
C ALA A 58 0.73 9.87 11.73
N ARG A 59 1.54 10.95 11.84
CA ARG A 59 1.07 12.34 11.74
C ARG A 59 0.43 12.62 10.39
N ARG A 60 1.08 12.23 9.28
CA ARG A 60 0.53 12.44 7.93
C ARG A 60 -0.79 11.68 7.71
N LEU A 61 -0.90 10.45 8.21
CA LEU A 61 -2.13 9.65 8.13
C LEU A 61 -3.25 10.20 9.02
N ALA A 62 -2.92 10.84 10.15
CA ALA A 62 -3.92 11.50 10.99
C ALA A 62 -4.56 12.71 10.29
N ALA A 63 -3.78 13.50 9.54
CA ALA A 63 -4.31 14.59 8.72
C ALA A 63 -5.28 14.09 7.63
N ILE A 64 -5.01 12.90 7.05
CA ILE A 64 -5.91 12.26 6.08
C ILE A 64 -7.26 11.90 6.74
N GLU A 65 -7.24 11.32 7.94
CA GLU A 65 -8.48 11.01 8.69
C GLU A 65 -9.25 12.28 9.10
N GLU A 66 -8.55 13.36 9.44
CA GLU A 66 -9.17 14.65 9.75
C GLU A 66 -9.95 15.20 8.55
N VAL A 67 -9.34 15.20 7.37
CA VAL A 67 -10.01 15.60 6.12
C VAL A 67 -11.17 14.66 5.77
N ALA A 68 -11.03 13.36 6.01
CA ALA A 68 -12.12 12.41 5.79
C ALA A 68 -13.31 12.62 6.75
N GLY A 69 -13.10 13.27 7.90
CA GLY A 69 -14.12 13.47 8.92
C GLY A 69 -14.54 12.17 9.64
N GLU A 70 -13.81 11.08 9.44
CA GLU A 70 -14.08 9.78 10.04
C GLU A 70 -12.83 8.91 10.20
N LYS A 71 -12.91 7.88 11.06
CA LYS A 71 -11.84 6.89 11.24
C LYS A 71 -11.68 6.06 9.98
N LEU A 72 -10.46 5.81 9.57
CA LEU A 72 -10.14 5.04 8.36
C LEU A 72 -9.39 3.76 8.69
N PHE A 73 -9.52 2.80 7.78
CA PHE A 73 -8.51 1.78 7.55
C PHE A 73 -7.75 2.15 6.27
N ILE A 74 -6.42 2.28 6.35
CA ILE A 74 -5.56 2.57 5.19
C ILE A 74 -4.55 1.43 5.05
N ASP A 75 -4.48 0.87 3.85
CA ASP A 75 -3.65 -0.28 3.52
C ASP A 75 -2.46 0.18 2.68
N GLY A 76 -1.26 -0.15 3.13
CA GLY A 76 -0.03 0.30 2.46
C GLY A 76 1.16 -0.60 2.71
N GLU A 77 2.29 -0.18 2.15
CA GLU A 77 3.58 -0.83 2.33
C GLU A 77 4.55 0.19 2.97
N LEU A 78 5.14 -0.15 4.11
CA LEU A 78 6.24 0.61 4.69
C LEU A 78 7.53 0.22 3.98
N VAL A 79 8.26 1.21 3.45
CA VAL A 79 9.58 1.03 2.85
C VAL A 79 10.56 1.98 3.52
N VAL A 80 11.66 1.43 4.05
CA VAL A 80 12.78 2.19 4.60
C VAL A 80 13.97 2.05 3.67
N ASP A 81 14.59 3.17 3.31
CA ASP A 81 15.79 3.25 2.46
C ASP A 81 15.68 2.41 1.16
N GLY A 82 14.47 2.31 0.61
CA GLY A 82 14.18 1.67 -0.68
C GLY A 82 14.30 0.14 -0.72
N THR A 83 14.54 -0.55 0.40
CA THR A 83 14.78 -2.01 0.40
C THR A 83 14.06 -2.75 1.52
N LEU A 84 13.71 -4.02 1.28
CA LEU A 84 13.15 -4.90 2.30
C LEU A 84 14.11 -5.14 3.47
N ALA A 85 15.41 -5.25 3.20
CA ALA A 85 16.42 -5.50 4.22
C ALA A 85 16.50 -4.33 5.22
N ALA A 86 16.54 -3.09 4.72
CA ALA A 86 16.54 -1.90 5.57
C ALA A 86 15.21 -1.74 6.32
N THR A 87 14.08 -2.00 5.64
CA THR A 87 12.75 -2.00 6.27
C THR A 87 12.66 -2.96 7.45
N LYS A 88 13.11 -4.21 7.25
CA LYS A 88 13.17 -5.23 8.30
C LYS A 88 14.06 -4.80 9.45
N ALA A 89 15.28 -4.35 9.15
CA ALA A 89 16.23 -3.92 10.17
C ALA A 89 15.68 -2.75 11.03
N TRP A 90 14.97 -1.81 10.40
CA TRP A 90 14.32 -0.71 11.10
C TRP A 90 13.21 -1.21 12.02
N ALA A 91 12.26 -1.98 11.49
CA ALA A 91 11.06 -2.40 12.19
C ALA A 91 11.33 -3.40 13.33
N GLU A 92 12.36 -4.26 13.22
CA GLU A 92 12.75 -5.21 14.28
C GLU A 92 13.49 -4.56 15.46
N GLY A 93 14.02 -3.35 15.28
CA GLY A 93 14.64 -2.63 16.40
C GLY A 93 15.52 -1.43 16.07
N GLY A 94 15.77 -1.13 14.80
CA GLY A 94 16.52 0.06 14.40
C GLY A 94 15.96 1.36 14.99
N TRP A 95 14.62 1.45 15.10
CA TRP A 95 13.92 2.61 15.68
C TRP A 95 14.32 2.94 17.12
N ARG A 96 14.81 1.97 17.91
CA ARG A 96 15.23 2.20 19.31
C ARG A 96 16.43 3.13 19.43
N ARG A 97 17.18 3.32 18.35
CA ARG A 97 18.31 4.26 18.27
C ARG A 97 17.84 5.71 18.11
N GLY A 98 16.54 5.94 18.00
CA GLY A 98 15.91 7.25 17.85
C GLY A 98 15.75 7.68 16.39
N GLY A 99 14.81 8.60 16.16
CA GLY A 99 14.48 9.12 14.84
C GLY A 99 13.29 8.45 14.18
N GLU A 100 12.92 8.98 13.03
CA GLU A 100 11.80 8.56 12.19
C GLU A 100 12.34 8.18 10.80
N ARG A 101 11.85 7.08 10.22
CA ARG A 101 12.31 6.57 8.91
C ARG A 101 11.17 5.95 8.12
N GLY A 102 11.33 5.97 6.81
CA GLY A 102 10.51 5.24 5.85
C GLY A 102 9.42 6.08 5.20
N VAL A 103 8.80 5.47 4.19
CA VAL A 103 7.69 5.98 3.40
C VAL A 103 6.59 4.92 3.43
N PHE A 104 5.36 5.37 3.63
CA PHE A 104 4.15 4.55 3.54
C PHE A 104 3.56 4.68 2.15
N HIS A 105 3.67 3.64 1.35
CA HIS A 105 3.08 3.55 0.02
C HIS A 105 1.65 3.03 0.14
N ALA A 106 0.68 3.95 0.24
CA ALA A 106 -0.75 3.66 0.39
C ALA A 106 -1.34 3.19 -0.95
N PHE A 107 -2.05 2.07 -0.96
CA PHE A 107 -2.65 1.52 -2.19
C PHE A 107 -4.13 1.17 -2.06
N ASP A 108 -4.74 1.37 -0.89
CA ASP A 108 -6.18 1.23 -0.67
C ASP A 108 -6.60 1.91 0.66
N ALA A 109 -7.87 2.31 0.75
CA ALA A 109 -8.47 2.83 1.97
C ALA A 109 -9.98 2.57 2.01
N MET A 110 -10.54 2.52 3.23
CA MET A 110 -11.98 2.43 3.46
C MET A 110 -12.35 3.02 4.82
N PRO A 111 -13.62 3.38 5.05
CA PRO A 111 -14.13 3.65 6.39
C PRO A 111 -13.76 2.55 7.39
N TYR A 112 -13.30 2.91 8.58
CA TYR A 112 -12.92 1.93 9.61
C TYR A 112 -14.09 0.98 9.95
N ARG A 113 -15.32 1.49 9.94
CA ARG A 113 -16.56 0.69 10.13
C ARG A 113 -16.71 -0.44 9.11
N GLU A 114 -16.32 -0.24 7.86
CA GLU A 114 -16.40 -1.25 6.81
C GLU A 114 -15.32 -2.31 7.01
N TRP A 115 -14.10 -1.89 7.34
CA TRP A 115 -13.03 -2.83 7.69
C TRP A 115 -13.41 -3.71 8.90
N GLN A 116 -14.06 -3.14 9.92
CA GLN A 116 -14.60 -3.87 11.07
C GLN A 116 -15.67 -4.88 10.63
N ALA A 117 -16.52 -4.53 9.66
CA ALA A 117 -17.53 -5.41 9.07
C ALA A 117 -16.95 -6.51 8.16
N GLY A 118 -15.64 -6.51 7.89
CA GLY A 118 -14.95 -7.55 7.12
C GLY A 118 -14.38 -7.08 5.77
N GLY A 119 -14.69 -5.85 5.37
CA GLY A 119 -14.25 -5.25 4.12
C GLY A 119 -15.28 -4.27 3.56
N SER A 120 -15.03 -3.81 2.33
CA SER A 120 -15.82 -2.80 1.64
C SER A 120 -16.37 -3.38 0.33
N ASP A 121 -17.64 -3.10 0.02
CA ASP A 121 -18.25 -3.45 -1.28
C ASP A 121 -18.03 -2.37 -2.35
N THR A 122 -17.62 -1.17 -1.94
CA THR A 122 -17.23 -0.08 -2.85
C THR A 122 -16.11 -0.58 -3.78
N PRO A 123 -16.20 -0.37 -5.11
CA PRO A 123 -15.16 -0.75 -6.07
C PRO A 123 -13.77 -0.23 -5.71
N LEU A 124 -12.71 -0.99 -6.02
CA LEU A 124 -11.33 -0.57 -5.76
C LEU A 124 -11.01 0.76 -6.45
N ILE A 125 -11.47 0.96 -7.68
CA ILE A 125 -11.23 2.19 -8.42
C ILE A 125 -11.78 3.42 -7.67
N GLU A 126 -12.96 3.30 -7.07
CA GLU A 126 -13.57 4.35 -6.25
C GLU A 126 -12.83 4.54 -4.93
N ARG A 127 -12.45 3.45 -4.25
CA ARG A 127 -11.66 3.54 -3.01
C ARG A 127 -10.31 4.22 -3.23
N LYS A 128 -9.64 3.96 -4.37
CA LYS A 128 -8.39 4.63 -4.73
C LYS A 128 -8.59 6.08 -5.14
N ALA A 129 -9.64 6.39 -5.88
CA ALA A 129 -9.99 7.77 -6.22
C ALA A 129 -10.23 8.59 -4.93
N TRP A 130 -11.00 8.05 -4.00
CA TRP A 130 -11.23 8.68 -2.70
C TRP A 130 -9.94 8.85 -1.88
N LEU A 131 -9.10 7.82 -1.80
CA LEU A 131 -7.80 7.93 -1.12
C LEU A 131 -6.92 9.02 -1.75
N LYS A 132 -6.93 9.15 -3.08
CA LYS A 132 -6.21 10.21 -3.79
C LYS A 132 -6.73 11.59 -3.39
N GLU A 133 -8.05 11.80 -3.42
CA GLU A 133 -8.68 13.06 -3.00
C GLU A 133 -8.34 13.43 -1.55
N LEU A 134 -8.41 12.45 -0.64
CA LEU A 134 -8.05 12.67 0.76
C LEU A 134 -6.57 13.04 0.92
N LEU A 135 -5.67 12.39 0.18
CA LEU A 135 -4.25 12.71 0.20
C LEU A 135 -4.00 14.14 -0.27
N GLU A 136 -4.56 14.53 -1.42
CA GLU A 136 -4.42 15.87 -1.99
C GLU A 136 -4.99 16.95 -1.07
N ALA A 137 -6.17 16.73 -0.50
CA ALA A 137 -6.82 17.68 0.40
C ALA A 137 -6.16 17.78 1.79
N SER A 138 -5.30 16.83 2.16
CA SER A 138 -4.55 16.83 3.42
C SER A 138 -3.05 17.08 3.23
N GLU A 139 -2.62 17.50 2.04
CA GLU A 139 -1.24 17.90 1.81
C GLU A 139 -0.87 19.06 2.75
N PRO A 140 0.25 18.93 3.50
CA PRO A 140 0.66 19.98 4.42
C PRO A 140 1.09 21.22 3.63
N GLU A 141 0.50 22.36 3.94
CA GLU A 141 0.99 23.65 3.46
C GLU A 141 2.30 24.00 4.19
N ASP A 142 3.35 24.29 3.42
CA ASP A 142 4.58 24.89 3.98
C ASP A 142 4.39 26.40 4.08
N ASP A 143 3.97 26.86 5.25
CA ASP A 143 3.89 28.28 5.58
C ASP A 143 5.26 28.86 5.98
N GLY A 144 6.31 28.05 6.09
CA GLY A 144 7.65 28.42 6.52
C GLY A 144 7.81 28.66 8.04
N TRP A 145 6.76 28.49 8.83
CA TRP A 145 6.73 28.81 10.27
C TRP A 145 6.22 27.67 11.15
N THR A 146 5.41 26.76 10.60
CA THR A 146 4.75 25.68 11.34
C THR A 146 5.66 24.46 11.46
N TRP A 147 6.00 24.10 12.70
CA TRP A 147 6.84 22.95 13.03
C TRP A 147 6.01 21.86 13.71
N ALA A 148 5.88 20.71 13.05
CA ALA A 148 5.31 19.53 13.69
C ALA A 148 6.23 19.02 14.82
N PRO A 149 5.74 18.79 16.04
CA PRO A 149 6.54 18.21 17.12
C PRO A 149 7.23 16.91 16.67
N GLY A 150 8.55 16.84 16.87
CA GLY A 150 9.37 15.69 16.46
C GLY A 150 9.94 15.75 15.03
N SER A 151 9.45 16.64 14.15
CA SER A 151 9.89 16.70 12.75
C SER A 151 11.30 17.27 12.56
N ARG A 152 11.82 17.99 13.57
CA ARG A 152 13.10 18.73 13.50
C ARG A 152 13.19 19.65 12.28
N GLY A 153 12.07 20.19 11.82
CA GLY A 153 11.99 21.13 10.70
C GLY A 153 11.97 20.47 9.32
N ALA A 154 11.96 19.13 9.26
CA ALA A 154 11.75 18.43 8.01
C ALA A 154 10.26 18.42 7.65
N LEU A 155 9.93 18.93 6.47
CA LEU A 155 8.67 18.63 5.83
C LEU A 155 8.63 17.12 5.54
N THR A 156 7.49 16.49 5.84
CA THR A 156 7.28 15.06 5.56
C THR A 156 6.21 14.78 4.50
N PRO A 157 5.96 15.62 3.47
CA PRO A 157 4.96 15.34 2.44
C PRO A 157 5.27 14.03 1.70
N THR A 158 6.53 13.60 1.69
CA THR A 158 6.93 12.29 1.14
C THR A 158 6.69 11.10 2.07
N ALA A 159 6.18 11.30 3.30
CA ALA A 159 5.99 10.21 4.26
C ALA A 159 4.87 9.25 3.87
N VAL A 160 3.84 9.75 3.19
CA VAL A 160 2.74 8.92 2.67
C VAL A 160 2.60 9.22 1.19
N GLN A 161 2.64 8.19 0.36
CA GLN A 161 2.55 8.30 -1.10
C GLN A 161 1.46 7.37 -1.62
N LEU A 162 0.64 7.85 -2.54
CA LEU A 162 -0.28 6.99 -3.28
C LEU A 162 0.50 6.09 -4.23
N VAL A 163 0.22 4.79 -4.23
CA VAL A 163 0.68 3.89 -5.28
C VAL A 163 -0.17 4.13 -6.51
N THR A 164 0.44 4.67 -7.56
CA THR A 164 -0.20 4.89 -8.86
C THR A 164 -0.38 3.58 -9.61
N ASP A 165 -1.42 3.52 -10.43
CA ASP A 165 -1.72 2.40 -11.32
C ASP A 165 -1.57 2.78 -12.80
N GLU A 166 -1.21 1.79 -13.60
CA GLU A 166 -1.33 1.80 -15.06
C GLU A 166 -2.41 0.78 -15.47
N TRP A 167 -3.07 0.99 -16.61
CA TRP A 167 -4.03 0.03 -17.15
C TRP A 167 -3.36 -0.99 -18.07
N ALA A 168 -3.73 -2.25 -17.91
CA ALA A 168 -3.37 -3.33 -18.81
C ALA A 168 -4.62 -4.01 -19.37
N PHE A 169 -4.63 -4.24 -20.68
CA PHE A 169 -5.72 -4.91 -21.38
C PHE A 169 -5.28 -6.28 -21.93
N THR A 170 -3.98 -6.55 -21.96
CA THR A 170 -3.40 -7.80 -22.43
C THR A 170 -2.36 -8.36 -21.46
N GLU A 171 -2.08 -9.65 -21.56
CA GLU A 171 -0.97 -10.27 -20.83
C GLU A 171 0.39 -9.66 -21.19
N SER A 172 0.55 -9.14 -22.41
CA SER A 172 1.79 -8.47 -22.83
C SER A 172 2.01 -7.18 -22.06
N ASP A 173 0.95 -6.39 -21.83
CA ASP A 173 1.05 -5.14 -21.05
C ASP A 173 1.59 -5.41 -19.63
N VAL A 174 1.12 -6.49 -19.00
CA VAL A 174 1.61 -6.96 -17.69
C VAL A 174 3.09 -7.31 -17.76
N VAL A 175 3.49 -8.07 -18.79
CA VAL A 175 4.87 -8.53 -18.98
C VAL A 175 5.81 -7.36 -19.24
N ASP A 176 5.38 -6.36 -20.00
CA ASP A 176 6.18 -5.18 -20.28
C ASP A 176 6.36 -4.32 -19.03
N MET A 177 5.30 -4.15 -18.24
CA MET A 177 5.41 -3.41 -16.99
C MET A 177 6.28 -4.12 -15.95
N VAL A 178 6.15 -5.44 -15.79
CA VAL A 178 7.01 -6.17 -14.83
C VAL A 178 8.48 -6.14 -15.26
N ARG A 179 8.78 -6.16 -16.57
CA ARG A 179 10.14 -5.98 -17.10
C ARG A 179 10.70 -4.60 -16.77
N ARG A 180 9.91 -3.53 -16.90
CA ARG A 180 10.32 -2.17 -16.49
C ARG A 180 10.66 -2.14 -15.00
N VAL A 181 9.81 -2.70 -14.15
CA VAL A 181 10.04 -2.73 -12.71
C VAL A 181 11.31 -3.53 -12.35
N TRP A 182 11.55 -4.67 -13.00
CA TRP A 182 12.77 -5.45 -12.77
C TRP A 182 14.05 -4.79 -13.27
N ALA A 183 13.97 -3.96 -14.31
CA ALA A 183 15.12 -3.17 -14.77
C ALA A 183 15.56 -2.11 -13.74
N GLU A 184 14.69 -1.79 -12.77
CA GLU A 184 14.94 -0.89 -11.64
C GLU A 184 15.10 -1.66 -10.31
N ASP A 185 15.43 -2.95 -10.36
CA ASP A 185 15.59 -3.84 -9.21
C ASP A 185 14.36 -3.92 -8.28
N GLY A 186 13.15 -3.64 -8.81
CA GLY A 186 11.90 -3.77 -8.05
C GLY A 186 11.41 -5.22 -7.91
N GLU A 187 10.56 -5.50 -6.92
CA GLU A 187 10.07 -6.86 -6.66
C GLU A 187 9.17 -7.41 -7.79
N GLY A 188 8.38 -6.53 -8.40
CA GLY A 188 7.46 -6.87 -9.48
C GLY A 188 6.21 -6.01 -9.43
N VAL A 189 5.06 -6.60 -9.80
CA VAL A 189 3.80 -5.85 -9.93
C VAL A 189 2.63 -6.55 -9.25
N VAL A 190 1.60 -5.77 -8.93
CA VAL A 190 0.31 -6.24 -8.42
C VAL A 190 -0.77 -5.87 -9.44
N ILE A 191 -1.44 -6.87 -9.98
CA ILE A 191 -2.62 -6.72 -10.84
C ILE A 191 -3.84 -6.69 -9.94
N LYS A 192 -4.75 -5.74 -10.15
CA LYS A 192 -5.98 -5.59 -9.40
C LYS A 192 -7.17 -5.38 -10.33
N ARG A 193 -8.27 -6.09 -10.08
CA ARG A 193 -9.56 -5.81 -10.74
C ARG A 193 -10.14 -4.49 -10.20
N ALA A 194 -10.45 -3.55 -11.07
CA ALA A 194 -10.96 -2.22 -10.71
C ALA A 194 -12.28 -2.29 -9.91
N GLU A 195 -13.16 -3.20 -10.30
CA GLU A 195 -14.47 -3.42 -9.65
C GLU A 195 -14.38 -4.34 -8.43
N SER A 196 -13.18 -4.66 -7.94
CA SER A 196 -13.05 -5.59 -6.83
C SER A 196 -13.45 -5.00 -5.48
N PRO A 197 -14.29 -5.70 -4.71
CA PRO A 197 -14.53 -5.32 -3.34
C PRO A 197 -13.30 -5.62 -2.48
N TYR A 198 -13.18 -4.96 -1.34
CA TYR A 198 -12.18 -5.32 -0.35
C TYR A 198 -12.68 -6.47 0.51
N ARG A 199 -11.85 -7.51 0.67
CA ARG A 199 -12.13 -8.64 1.54
C ARG A 199 -10.90 -8.93 2.39
N ARG A 200 -11.10 -9.15 3.69
CA ARG A 200 -10.04 -9.55 4.62
C ARG A 200 -9.65 -11.03 4.48
N SER A 201 -9.36 -11.45 3.25
CA SER A 201 -9.01 -12.80 2.85
C SER A 201 -8.15 -12.78 1.59
N ARG A 202 -7.71 -13.96 1.15
CA ARG A 202 -7.07 -14.13 -0.15
C ARG A 202 -8.16 -14.29 -1.22
N THR A 203 -8.07 -13.48 -2.27
CA THR A 203 -8.98 -13.56 -3.42
C THR A 203 -8.18 -13.71 -4.71
N ASP A 204 -8.87 -13.88 -5.83
CA ASP A 204 -8.34 -13.84 -7.19
C ASP A 204 -8.43 -12.43 -7.82
N ALA A 205 -8.92 -11.44 -7.06
CA ALA A 205 -9.07 -10.07 -7.54
C ALA A 205 -7.74 -9.31 -7.57
N TRP A 206 -6.83 -9.61 -6.64
CA TRP A 206 -5.50 -9.01 -6.56
C TRP A 206 -4.44 -10.09 -6.72
N LEU A 207 -3.58 -9.97 -7.72
CA LEU A 207 -2.65 -11.01 -8.16
C LEU A 207 -1.24 -10.44 -8.24
N LYS A 208 -0.26 -11.14 -7.66
CA LYS A 208 1.15 -10.73 -7.73
C LYS A 208 1.89 -11.38 -8.89
N VAL A 209 2.78 -10.62 -9.51
CA VAL A 209 3.74 -11.06 -10.52
C VAL A 209 5.13 -10.71 -10.01
N LYS A 210 6.00 -11.70 -9.87
CA LYS A 210 7.36 -11.54 -9.33
C LYS A 210 8.31 -12.59 -9.89
N ALA A 211 9.61 -12.31 -9.87
CA ALA A 211 10.61 -13.18 -10.51
C ALA A 211 10.52 -14.61 -9.97
N GLU A 212 10.37 -14.78 -8.66
CA GLU A 212 10.28 -16.11 -8.03
C GLU A 212 9.03 -16.90 -8.45
N ASN A 213 7.97 -16.24 -8.92
CA ASN A 213 6.74 -16.90 -9.40
C ASN A 213 6.61 -16.95 -10.92
N MET A 214 7.65 -16.55 -11.67
CA MET A 214 7.68 -16.56 -13.14
C MET A 214 7.28 -17.91 -13.75
N HIS A 215 7.71 -19.01 -13.12
CA HIS A 215 7.38 -20.37 -13.51
C HIS A 215 5.86 -20.67 -13.55
N LYS A 216 5.01 -19.83 -12.95
CA LYS A 216 3.55 -19.99 -12.92
C LYS A 216 2.83 -19.38 -14.12
N TRP A 217 3.44 -18.43 -14.81
CA TRP A 217 2.80 -17.67 -15.90
C TRP A 217 3.60 -17.66 -17.20
N ALA A 218 4.92 -17.85 -17.15
CA ALA A 218 5.78 -17.90 -18.34
C ALA A 218 5.79 -19.26 -19.08
N ARG A 219 4.94 -20.22 -18.69
CA ARG A 219 4.93 -21.59 -19.26
C ARG A 219 4.18 -21.74 -20.60
N ARG A 220 3.92 -20.64 -21.31
CA ARG A 220 3.48 -20.70 -22.72
C ARG A 220 4.56 -20.05 -23.58
N PRO A 221 4.97 -20.65 -24.71
CA PRO A 221 5.66 -19.88 -25.73
C PRO A 221 4.70 -18.76 -26.11
N ILE A 222 5.09 -17.52 -25.84
CA ILE A 222 4.47 -16.37 -26.48
C ILE A 222 4.68 -16.64 -27.97
N ALA A 223 3.59 -16.89 -28.71
CA ALA A 223 3.68 -17.10 -30.15
C ALA A 223 4.43 -15.90 -30.74
N ALA A 224 5.52 -16.19 -31.45
CA ALA A 224 6.36 -15.21 -32.13
C ALA A 224 5.59 -14.48 -33.22
#